data_AF-A0A927VR01-F1
#
_entry.id   AF-A0A927VR01-F1
#
_cell.length_a   1.000
_cell.length_b   1.000
_cell.length_c   1.000
_cell.angle_alpha   90.00
_cell.angle_beta   90.00
_cell.angle_gamma   90.00
#
_symmetry.space_group_name_H-M   'P 1'
#
loop_
_entity.id
_entity.type
_entity.pdbx_description
1 polymer ?
#
loop_
_entity_poly.entity_id
_entity_poly.type
_entity_poly.pdbx_seq_one_letter_code
_entity_poly.pdbx_strand_id
1 'polypeptide(L)'
;MPFTDPGETMVIQGLRFKIKYGSRGAGPDAPNAGGLIIELGENEFLVFGINFSLKVEVASGETGEVFIADKWEYLVVDDQLKRGRCMNGDERNMTGCGPAPEIFVFKVDKHK
;
A
#
# COMPACT_ATOMS: atom_id res chain seq x y z
N MET A 1 -13.65 -8.48 4.84
CA MET A 1 -13.60 -9.86 4.29
C MET A 1 -12.14 -10.30 4.22
N PRO A 2 -11.81 -11.57 4.49
CA PRO A 2 -10.44 -12.06 4.39
C PRO A 2 -9.93 -12.02 2.94
N PHE A 3 -8.63 -11.78 2.76
CA PHE A 3 -7.92 -11.88 1.48
C PHE A 3 -7.91 -13.36 1.04
N THR A 4 -8.75 -13.75 0.08
CA THR A 4 -8.87 -15.15 -0.39
C THR A 4 -8.38 -15.40 -1.82
N ASP A 5 -8.01 -14.36 -2.57
CA ASP A 5 -7.39 -14.53 -3.89
C ASP A 5 -5.86 -14.61 -3.77
N PRO A 6 -5.18 -15.39 -4.63
CA PRO A 6 -3.72 -15.49 -4.65
C PRO A 6 -3.14 -14.18 -5.19
N GLY A 7 -3.12 -13.16 -4.33
CA GLY A 7 -2.39 -11.93 -4.60
C GLY A 7 -0.88 -12.20 -4.73
N GLU A 8 -0.16 -11.21 -5.25
CA GLU A 8 1.29 -11.25 -5.24
C GLU A 8 1.81 -10.96 -3.83
N THR A 9 2.91 -11.63 -3.45
CA THR A 9 3.56 -11.40 -2.15
C THR A 9 5.02 -11.09 -2.38
N MET A 10 5.49 -10.00 -1.79
CA MET A 10 6.91 -9.60 -1.79
C MET A 10 7.38 -9.33 -0.36
N VAL A 11 8.68 -9.49 -0.12
CA VAL A 11 9.31 -9.21 1.17
C VAL A 11 10.35 -8.13 0.98
N ILE A 12 10.20 -7.02 1.71
CA ILE A 12 11.08 -5.84 1.66
C ILE A 12 11.36 -5.43 3.11
N GLN A 13 12.63 -5.26 3.50
CA GLN A 13 13.03 -4.93 4.88
C GLN A 13 12.41 -5.85 5.97
N GLY A 14 12.23 -7.15 5.67
CA GLY A 14 11.58 -8.11 6.57
C GLY A 14 10.08 -7.88 6.77
N LEU A 15 9.47 -6.98 6.01
CA LEU A 15 8.03 -6.77 5.94
C LEU A 15 7.47 -7.52 4.73
N ARG A 16 6.36 -8.22 4.92
CA ARG A 16 5.63 -8.91 3.88
C ARG A 16 4.53 -8.00 3.34
N PHE A 17 4.61 -7.70 2.05
CA PHE A 17 3.61 -6.95 1.32
C PHE A 17 2.74 -7.93 0.54
N LYS A 18 1.44 -7.96 0.84
CA LYS A 18 0.43 -8.73 0.11
C LYS A 18 -0.34 -7.78 -0.79
N ILE A 19 -0.24 -8.00 -2.10
CA ILE A 19 -0.86 -7.19 -3.13
C ILE A 19 -1.98 -8.00 -3.77
N LYS A 20 -3.19 -7.48 -3.71
CA LYS A 20 -4.32 -8.02 -4.46
C LYS A 20 -4.61 -7.13 -5.66
N TYR A 21 -4.62 -7.70 -6.85
CA TYR A 21 -5.01 -7.02 -8.08
C TYR A 21 -6.52 -7.08 -8.29
N GLY A 22 -7.08 -6.02 -8.87
CA GLY A 22 -8.52 -5.87 -9.11
C GLY A 22 -9.21 -5.11 -7.97
N SER A 23 -9.88 -4.01 -8.31
CA SER A 23 -10.72 -3.25 -7.38
C SER A 23 -12.16 -3.76 -7.39
N ARG A 24 -12.86 -3.67 -6.25
CA ARG A 24 -14.32 -3.90 -6.20
C ARG A 24 -14.99 -2.87 -7.11
N GLY A 25 -15.63 -3.34 -8.19
CA GLY A 25 -16.33 -2.48 -9.14
C GLY A 25 -15.57 -2.18 -10.45
N ALA A 26 -14.39 -2.77 -10.65
CA ALA A 26 -13.75 -2.79 -11.95
C ALA A 26 -14.63 -3.57 -12.96
N GLY A 27 -15.18 -2.86 -13.94
CA GLY A 27 -15.85 -3.48 -15.08
C GLY A 27 -14.86 -4.26 -15.96
N PRO A 28 -15.35 -5.04 -16.94
CA PRO A 28 -14.49 -5.81 -17.85
C PRO A 28 -13.48 -4.95 -18.62
N ASP A 29 -13.74 -3.65 -18.76
CA ASP A 29 -12.88 -2.67 -19.45
C ASP A 29 -11.97 -1.87 -18.50
N ALA A 30 -11.94 -2.20 -17.21
CA ALA A 30 -11.08 -1.50 -16.26
C ALA A 30 -9.59 -1.72 -16.60
N PRO A 31 -8.73 -0.70 -16.43
CA PRO A 31 -7.32 -0.84 -16.73
C PRO A 31 -6.69 -1.92 -15.85
N ASN A 32 -5.78 -2.69 -16.45
CA ASN A 32 -5.01 -3.70 -15.73
C ASN A 32 -4.37 -3.07 -14.50
N ALA A 33 -4.45 -3.80 -13.38
CA ALA A 33 -3.84 -3.35 -12.14
C ALA A 33 -2.31 -3.33 -12.28
N GLY A 34 -1.68 -2.37 -11.63
CA GLY A 34 -0.24 -2.20 -11.69
C GLY A 34 0.23 -1.11 -10.75
N GLY A 35 1.50 -1.17 -10.37
CA GLY A 35 2.07 -0.21 -9.45
C GLY A 35 3.51 -0.52 -9.09
N LEU A 36 4.04 0.28 -8.19
CA LEU A 36 5.40 0.21 -7.70
C LEU A 36 5.44 0.51 -6.20
N ILE A 37 6.38 -0.13 -5.52
CA ILE A 37 6.72 0.11 -4.12
C ILE A 37 8.18 0.54 -4.12
N ILE A 38 8.46 1.72 -3.57
CA ILE A 38 9.79 2.31 -3.46
C ILE A 38 10.15 2.44 -1.99
N GLU A 39 11.34 1.97 -1.62
CA GLU A 39 11.93 2.19 -0.31
C GLU A 39 12.46 3.63 -0.23
N LEU A 40 11.93 4.43 0.70
CA LEU A 40 12.41 5.80 0.95
C LEU A 40 13.41 5.85 2.11
N GLY A 41 13.30 4.90 3.04
CA GLY A 41 14.12 4.82 4.24
C GLY A 41 13.78 3.59 5.08
N GLU A 42 14.23 3.59 6.33
CA GLU A 42 13.93 2.50 7.26
C GLU A 42 12.44 2.49 7.61
N ASN A 43 11.77 1.39 7.27
CA ASN A 43 10.34 1.18 7.41
C ASN A 43 9.47 2.26 6.74
N GLU A 44 10.00 2.98 5.74
CA GLU A 44 9.28 4.05 5.03
C GLU A 44 9.22 3.75 3.54
N PHE A 45 8.01 3.78 2.99
CA PHE A 45 7.72 3.33 1.64
C PHE A 45 6.82 4.31 0.90
N LEU A 46 7.13 4.54 -0.39
CA LEU A 46 6.22 5.15 -1.35
C LEU A 46 5.57 4.05 -2.18
N VAL A 47 4.26 4.12 -2.32
CA VAL A 47 3.48 3.23 -3.16
C VAL A 47 2.71 4.05 -4.18
N PHE A 48 2.80 3.65 -5.44
CA PHE A 48 2.08 4.30 -6.54
C PHE A 48 1.46 3.25 -7.45
N GLY A 49 0.23 3.49 -7.91
CA GLY A 49 -0.35 2.67 -8.97
C GLY A 49 -1.88 2.75 -9.04
N ILE A 50 -2.47 1.74 -9.65
CA ILE A 50 -3.91 1.64 -9.95
C ILE A 50 -4.46 0.22 -9.68
N ASN A 51 -5.73 0.16 -9.31
CA ASN A 51 -6.53 -1.05 -9.22
C ASN A 51 -5.94 -2.19 -8.36
N PHE A 52 -5.26 -1.87 -7.27
CA PHE A 52 -4.73 -2.86 -6.34
C PHE A 52 -5.14 -2.57 -4.89
N SER A 53 -5.04 -3.57 -4.03
CA SER A 53 -5.11 -3.42 -2.58
C SER A 53 -3.83 -3.96 -1.96
N LEU A 54 -3.25 -3.22 -1.03
CA LEU A 54 -2.01 -3.56 -0.35
C LEU A 54 -2.25 -3.74 1.14
N LYS A 55 -1.69 -4.82 1.68
CA LYS A 55 -1.59 -5.07 3.12
C LYS A 55 -0.14 -5.37 3.49
N VAL A 56 0.32 -4.83 4.62
CA VAL A 56 1.65 -5.09 5.17
C VAL A 56 1.52 -5.99 6.40
N GLU A 57 2.37 -7.00 6.50
CA GLU A 57 2.44 -7.96 7.59
C GLU A 57 3.91 -8.23 7.97
N VAL A 58 4.17 -8.86 9.11
CA VAL A 58 5.50 -9.41 9.43
C VAL A 58 5.87 -10.53 8.45
N ALA A 59 7.16 -10.66 8.13
CA ALA A 59 7.64 -11.81 7.37
C ALA A 59 7.42 -13.11 8.17
N SER A 60 7.25 -14.24 7.45
CA SER A 60 6.99 -15.53 8.09
C SER A 60 8.14 -15.93 9.01
N GLY A 61 7.81 -16.30 10.25
CA GLY A 61 8.78 -16.69 11.27
C GLY A 61 9.10 -15.57 12.26
N GLU A 62 8.65 -14.34 12.02
CA GLU A 62 8.73 -13.25 12.99
C GLU A 62 7.43 -13.16 13.81
N THR A 63 7.56 -12.99 15.13
CA THR A 63 6.46 -12.66 16.04
C THR A 63 6.39 -11.15 16.20
N GLY A 64 5.25 -10.54 15.90
CA GLY A 64 5.04 -9.10 16.07
C GLY A 64 3.81 -8.62 15.32
N GLU A 65 3.24 -7.51 15.78
CA GLU A 65 2.20 -6.81 15.04
C GLU A 65 2.83 -5.66 14.25
N VAL A 66 2.43 -5.55 12.98
CA VAL A 66 2.86 -4.47 12.08
C VAL A 66 1.69 -3.50 11.92
N PHE A 67 1.97 -2.24 12.20
CA PHE A 67 1.01 -1.16 12.00
C PHE A 67 1.58 -0.12 11.05
N ILE A 68 0.72 0.47 10.23
CA ILE A 68 1.08 1.66 9.48
C ILE A 68 0.94 2.85 10.44
N ALA A 69 2.05 3.37 10.95
CA ALA A 69 2.07 4.43 11.95
C ALA A 69 1.67 5.79 11.36
N ASP A 70 2.10 6.05 10.13
CA ASP A 70 1.79 7.27 9.40
C ASP A 70 1.50 6.95 7.93
N LYS A 71 0.45 7.52 7.34
CA LYS A 71 0.09 7.31 5.94
C LYS A 71 -0.49 8.59 5.34
N TRP A 72 0.05 8.99 4.21
CA TRP A 72 -0.34 10.20 3.50
C TRP A 72 -0.49 9.94 2.03
N GLU A 73 -1.53 10.51 1.46
CA GLU A 73 -1.70 10.68 0.03
C GLU A 73 -0.81 11.83 -0.44
N TYR A 74 -0.18 11.68 -1.60
CA TYR A 74 0.66 12.69 -2.23
C TYR A 74 0.12 13.05 -3.60
N LEU A 75 0.35 14.30 -4.00
CA LEU A 75 0.00 14.84 -5.30
C LEU A 75 1.26 15.36 -5.98
N VAL A 76 1.32 15.21 -7.30
CA VAL A 76 2.35 15.89 -8.11
C VAL A 76 1.80 17.25 -8.50
N VAL A 77 2.41 18.32 -7.98
CA VAL A 77 2.01 19.70 -8.25
C VAL A 77 3.27 20.50 -8.54
N ASP A 78 3.33 21.12 -9.72
CA ASP A 78 4.51 21.86 -10.21
C ASP A 78 5.79 21.00 -10.19
N ASP A 79 5.70 19.78 -10.73
CA ASP A 79 6.79 18.78 -10.76
C ASP A 79 7.35 18.37 -9.38
N GLN A 80 6.61 18.66 -8.32
CA GLN A 80 6.99 18.32 -6.94
C GLN A 80 5.95 17.43 -6.28
N LEU A 81 6.42 16.45 -5.51
CA LEU A 81 5.58 15.68 -4.61
C LEU A 81 5.19 16.55 -3.42
N LYS A 82 3.90 16.89 -3.34
CA LYS A 82 3.32 17.64 -2.22
C LYS A 82 2.42 16.73 -1.40
N ARG A 83 2.56 16.82 -0.08
CA ARG A 83 1.74 16.07 0.88
C ARG A 83 0.29 16.52 0.77
N GLY A 84 -0.61 15.59 0.51
CA GLY A 84 -2.05 15.80 0.44
C GLY A 84 -2.72 15.40 1.75
N ARG A 85 -3.69 14.48 1.65
CA ARG A 85 -4.54 14.05 2.77
C ARG A 85 -3.83 13.03 3.67
N CYS A 86 -4.06 13.15 4.98
CA CYS A 86 -3.67 12.12 5.95
C CYS A 86 -4.71 11.00 5.97
N MET A 87 -4.26 9.75 5.83
CA MET A 87 -5.11 8.55 5.87
C MET A 87 -5.06 7.95 7.28
N ASN A 88 -6.19 7.98 7.99
CA ASN A 88 -6.29 7.54 9.38
C ASN A 88 -7.41 6.50 9.56
N GLY A 89 -7.43 5.81 10.72
CA GLY A 89 -8.46 4.82 11.05
C GLY A 89 -8.39 3.57 10.16
N ASP A 90 -9.54 3.13 9.62
CA ASP A 90 -9.64 1.90 8.82
C ASP A 90 -8.82 1.96 7.51
N GLU A 91 -8.65 3.16 6.94
CA GLU A 91 -7.87 3.40 5.72
C GLU A 91 -6.35 3.26 5.94
N ARG A 92 -5.91 3.21 7.20
CA ARG A 92 -4.50 3.15 7.58
C ARG A 92 -3.90 1.77 7.34
N ASN A 93 -4.63 0.70 7.67
CA ASN A 93 -4.14 -0.67 7.59
C ASN A 93 -4.47 -1.38 6.26
N MET A 94 -5.31 -0.76 5.43
CA MET A 94 -5.65 -1.27 4.11
C MET A 94 -5.54 -0.14 3.09
N THR A 95 -4.58 -0.27 2.16
CA THR A 95 -4.41 0.68 1.07
C THR A 95 -5.07 0.14 -0.18
N GLY A 96 -6.28 0.60 -0.49
CA GLY A 96 -6.93 0.34 -1.77
C GLY A 96 -6.67 1.50 -2.73
N CYS A 97 -6.14 1.20 -3.91
CA CYS A 97 -6.00 2.16 -5.00
C CYS A 97 -7.10 1.92 -6.04
N GLY A 98 -7.81 3.00 -6.39
CA GLY A 98 -8.86 2.96 -7.39
C GLY A 98 -8.34 2.88 -8.84
N PRO A 99 -9.21 3.15 -9.82
CA PRO A 99 -8.82 3.18 -11.24
C PRO A 99 -7.98 4.41 -11.61
N ALA A 100 -7.94 5.44 -10.75
CA ALA A 100 -7.08 6.60 -10.91
C ALA A 100 -5.72 6.35 -10.24
N PRO A 101 -4.60 6.84 -10.82
CA PRO A 101 -3.30 6.73 -10.19
C PRO A 101 -3.24 7.49 -8.86
N GLU A 102 -2.85 6.78 -7.80
CA GLU A 102 -2.73 7.34 -6.46
C GLU A 102 -1.31 7.12 -5.93
N ILE A 103 -0.78 8.11 -5.20
CA ILE A 103 0.54 8.03 -4.55
C ILE A 103 0.31 8.07 -3.04
N PHE A 104 0.83 7.06 -2.34
CA PHE A 104 0.84 7.01 -0.89
C PHE A 104 2.28 6.94 -0.38
N VAL A 105 2.57 7.67 0.68
CA VAL A 105 3.77 7.42 1.49
C VAL A 105 3.32 6.97 2.86
N PHE A 106 3.90 5.89 3.34
CA PHE A 106 3.63 5.41 4.69
C PHE A 106 4.88 4.94 5.41
N LYS A 107 4.81 5.10 6.74
CA LYS A 107 5.78 4.59 7.69
C LYS A 107 5.17 3.44 8.47
N VAL A 108 5.94 2.36 8.58
CA VAL A 108 5.57 1.14 9.28
C VAL A 108 6.23 1.13 10.65
N ASP A 109 5.48 0.76 11.67
CA ASP A 109 5.99 0.50 13.01
C ASP A 109 5.86 -1.01 13.33
N LYS A 110 6.94 -1.56 13.90
CA LYS A 110 7.06 -2.96 14.29
C LYS A 110 7.03 -3.01 15.80
N HIS A 111 5.89 -3.38 16.39
CA HIS A 111 5.84 -3.68 17.82
C HIS A 111 6.31 -5.12 18.05
N LYS A 112 7.39 -5.27 18.83
CA LYS A 112 7.91 -6.55 19.33
C LYS A 112 7.20 -6.97 20.62
#